data_AF-A0A965IW54-F1
#
_entry.id   AF-A0A965IW54-F1
#
_cell.length_a   1.000
_cell.length_b   1.000
_cell.length_c   1.000
_cell.angle_alpha   90.00
_cell.angle_beta   90.00
_cell.angle_gamma   90.00
#
_symmetry.space_group_name_H-M   'P 1'
#
loop_
_entity.id
_entity.type
_entity.pdbx_description
1 polymer ?
#
loop_
_entity_poly.entity_id
_entity_poly.type
_entity_poly.pdbx_seq_one_letter_code
_entity_poly.pdbx_strand_id
1 'polypeptide(L)' 'ALKAPQQSLKNWGDQKWRTKSGKKSSETGERYLPEAAIKSLSAAEYAATTRAKRAGKKAGKQFVKQPKSIAAKTAGFR' A
#
# COMPACT_ATOMS: atom_id res chain seq x y z
N ALA A 1 19.54 -21.74 -12.25
CA ALA A 1 19.08 -20.60 -11.42
C ALA A 1 18.03 -19.81 -12.18
N LEU A 2 17.02 -19.22 -11.49
CA LEU A 2 16.03 -18.35 -12.12
C LEU A 2 16.69 -17.08 -12.66
N LYS A 3 16.24 -16.57 -13.82
CA LYS A 3 16.73 -15.29 -14.34
C LYS A 3 16.27 -14.16 -13.42
N ALA A 4 17.06 -13.11 -13.26
CA ALA A 4 16.76 -12.00 -12.34
C ALA A 4 15.34 -11.39 -12.53
N PRO A 5 14.81 -11.17 -13.76
CA PRO A 5 13.43 -10.69 -13.95
C PRO A 5 12.35 -11.69 -13.47
N GLN A 6 12.63 -12.98 -13.56
CA GLN A 6 11.73 -14.04 -13.06
C GLN A 6 11.78 -14.12 -11.53
N GLN A 7 12.94 -13.82 -10.93
CA GLN A 7 13.07 -13.74 -9.48
C GLN A 7 12.28 -12.55 -8.91
N SER A 8 12.32 -11.38 -9.54
CA SER A 8 11.52 -10.22 -9.10
C SER A 8 10.01 -10.47 -9.21
N LEU A 9 9.56 -11.12 -10.29
CA LEU A 9 8.15 -11.48 -10.46
C LEU A 9 7.72 -12.51 -9.42
N LYS A 10 8.55 -13.52 -9.16
CA LYS A 10 8.31 -14.51 -8.10
C LYS A 10 8.19 -13.84 -6.74
N ASN A 11 9.17 -12.99 -6.39
CA ASN A 11 9.16 -12.25 -5.13
C ASN A 11 7.92 -11.35 -5.00
N TRP A 12 7.46 -10.73 -6.09
CA TRP A 12 6.24 -9.94 -6.11
C TRP A 12 4.99 -10.80 -5.90
N GLY A 13 4.91 -11.97 -6.55
CA GLY A 13 3.81 -12.92 -6.39
C GLY A 13 3.73 -13.55 -5.00
N ASP A 14 4.87 -13.72 -4.32
CA ASP A 14 4.95 -14.24 -2.95
C ASP A 14 4.51 -13.21 -1.90
N GLN A 15 4.37 -11.92 -2.26
CA GLN A 15 3.90 -10.89 -1.33
C GLN A 15 2.41 -11.04 -1.02
N LYS A 16 2.06 -10.86 0.26
CA LYS A 16 0.66 -10.79 0.69
C LYS A 16 0.16 -9.36 0.56
N TRP A 17 -0.71 -9.10 -0.41
CA TRP A 17 -1.31 -7.78 -0.61
C TRP A 17 -2.68 -7.67 0.07
N ARG A 18 -2.84 -6.71 0.98
CA ARG A 18 -4.08 -6.54 1.77
C ARG A 18 -4.28 -5.10 2.25
N THR A 19 -5.43 -4.86 2.88
CA THR A 19 -5.63 -3.71 3.78
C THR A 19 -5.33 -4.14 5.22
N LYS A 20 -5.12 -3.18 6.13
CA LYS A 20 -4.89 -3.48 7.55
C LYS A 20 -6.09 -4.19 8.18
N SER A 21 -7.31 -3.75 7.86
CA SER A 21 -8.54 -4.39 8.36
C SER A 21 -8.87 -5.73 7.69
N GLY A 22 -8.32 -6.02 6.51
CA GLY A 22 -8.71 -7.15 5.66
C GLY A 22 -9.98 -6.91 4.84
N LYS A 23 -10.70 -5.79 5.05
CA LYS A 23 -11.86 -5.41 4.25
C LYS A 23 -11.44 -4.81 2.91
N LYS A 24 -12.38 -4.77 1.95
CA LYS A 24 -12.10 -4.21 0.62
C LYS A 24 -11.73 -2.72 0.71
N SER A 25 -10.64 -2.36 0.05
CA SER A 25 -10.13 -0.98 -0.07
C SER A 25 -11.16 -0.01 -0.68
N SER A 26 -12.05 -0.51 -1.55
CA SER A 26 -13.16 0.24 -2.16
C SER A 26 -14.21 0.65 -1.13
N GLU A 27 -14.48 -0.19 -0.14
CA GLU A 27 -15.47 0.05 0.90
C GLU A 27 -14.92 0.97 1.99
N THR A 28 -13.77 0.62 2.58
CA THR A 28 -13.24 1.33 3.75
C THR A 28 -12.42 2.58 3.40
N GLY A 29 -11.99 2.69 2.15
CA GLY A 29 -11.06 3.73 1.71
C GLY A 29 -9.63 3.53 2.21
N GLU A 30 -9.34 2.41 2.88
CA GLU A 30 -7.99 2.04 3.33
C GLU A 30 -7.04 1.78 2.17
N ARG A 31 -5.74 1.95 2.41
CA ARG A 31 -4.77 1.71 1.37
C ARG A 31 -4.46 0.22 1.21
N TYR A 32 -4.42 -0.22 -0.04
CA TYR A 32 -3.99 -1.56 -0.42
C TYR A 32 -2.48 -1.56 -0.57
N LEU A 33 -1.79 -2.36 0.25
CA LEU A 33 -0.33 -2.39 0.36
C LEU A 33 0.15 -3.82 0.63
N PRO A 34 1.42 -4.13 0.35
CA PRO A 34 2.04 -5.36 0.85
C PRO A 34 1.95 -5.43 2.38
N GLU A 35 1.71 -6.61 2.93
CA GLU A 35 1.57 -6.83 4.37
C GLU A 35 2.83 -6.39 5.13
N ALA A 36 4.02 -6.62 4.56
CA ALA A 36 5.28 -6.15 5.10
C ALA A 36 5.33 -4.61 5.21
N ALA A 37 4.83 -3.90 4.20
CA ALA A 37 4.73 -2.44 4.24
C ALA A 37 3.76 -2.00 5.34
N ILE A 38 2.60 -2.65 5.49
CA ILE A 38 1.62 -2.34 6.56
C ILE A 38 2.25 -2.53 7.95
N LYS A 39 3.03 -3.59 8.14
CA LYS A 39 3.74 -3.88 9.41
C LYS A 39 4.85 -2.85 9.71
N SER A 40 5.48 -2.29 8.68
CA SER A 40 6.51 -1.24 8.83
C SER A 40 5.94 0.14 9.21
N LEU A 41 4.63 0.34 9.05
CA LEU A 41 3.97 1.62 9.31
C LEU A 41 3.46 1.68 10.75
N SER A 42 3.68 2.81 11.40
CA SER A 42 3.00 3.12 12.65
C SER A 42 1.49 3.28 12.41
N ALA A 43 0.70 3.19 13.48
CA ALA A 43 -0.74 3.41 13.40
C ALA A 43 -1.07 4.82 12.86
N ALA A 44 -0.29 5.83 13.24
CA ALA A 44 -0.45 7.21 12.78
C ALA A 44 -0.11 7.35 11.29
N GLU A 45 0.97 6.74 10.81
CA GLU A 45 1.34 6.75 9.39
C GLU A 45 0.24 6.07 8.55
N TYR A 46 -0.21 4.88 8.95
CA TYR A 46 -1.29 4.16 8.25
C TYR A 46 -2.61 4.97 8.22
N ALA A 47 -2.93 5.66 9.31
CA ALA A 47 -4.10 6.53 9.39
C ALA A 47 -3.96 7.75 8.46
N ALA A 48 -2.80 8.41 8.43
CA ALA A 48 -2.54 9.57 7.58
C ALA A 48 -2.65 9.20 6.09
N THR A 49 -2.09 8.06 5.68
CA THR A 49 -2.20 7.61 4.31
C THR A 49 -3.64 7.23 3.93
N THR A 50 -4.40 6.65 4.85
CA THR A 50 -5.81 6.31 4.62
C THR A 50 -6.66 7.57 4.53
N ARG A 51 -6.39 8.59 5.37
CA ARG A 51 -7.04 9.90 5.29
C ARG A 51 -6.83 10.55 3.94
N ALA A 52 -5.60 10.56 3.44
CA ALA A 52 -5.29 11.09 2.11
C ALA A 52 -6.11 10.37 1.01
N LYS A 53 -6.13 9.03 1.02
CA LYS A 53 -6.90 8.23 0.07
C LYS A 53 -8.41 8.53 0.15
N ARG A 54 -8.98 8.61 1.35
CA ARG A 54 -10.40 8.95 1.55
C ARG A 54 -10.73 10.35 1.04
N ALA A 55 -9.88 11.34 1.30
CA ALA A 55 -10.08 12.70 0.81
C ALA A 55 -10.06 12.75 -0.73
N GLY A 56 -9.10 12.08 -1.37
CA GLY A 56 -9.06 12.02 -2.83
C GLY A 56 -10.21 11.23 -3.44
N LYS A 57 -10.64 10.12 -2.82
CA LYS A 57 -11.85 9.37 -3.23
C LYS A 57 -13.09 10.27 -3.15
N LYS A 58 -13.26 11.03 -2.07
CA LYS A 58 -14.38 11.99 -1.92
C LYS A 58 -14.35 13.08 -2.99
N ALA A 59 -13.16 13.49 -3.41
CA ALA A 59 -12.96 14.44 -4.49
C ALA A 59 -13.05 13.82 -5.91
N GLY A 60 -13.49 12.57 -6.05
CA GLY A 60 -13.63 11.89 -7.35
C GLY A 60 -12.31 11.53 -8.04
N LYS A 61 -11.17 11.58 -7.34
CA LYS A 61 -9.87 11.28 -7.93
C LYS A 61 -9.67 9.77 -8.05
N GLN A 62 -9.41 9.30 -9.27
CA GLN A 62 -9.04 7.90 -9.53
C GLN A 62 -7.74 7.51 -8.81
N PHE A 63 -6.77 8.43 -8.76
CA PHE A 63 -5.47 8.21 -8.14
C PHE A 63 -5.17 9.27 -7.07
N VAL A 64 -4.62 8.82 -5.95
CA VAL A 64 -4.24 9.68 -4.82
C VAL A 64 -2.82 9.36 -4.40
N LYS A 65 -1.95 10.37 -4.43
CA LYS A 65 -0.54 10.24 -4.02
C LYS A 65 -0.43 9.90 -2.54
N GLN A 66 0.60 9.12 -2.18
CA GLN A 66 0.94 8.91 -0.78
C GLN A 66 1.55 10.19 -0.19
N PRO A 67 1.36 10.48 1.10
CA PRO A 67 2.22 11.44 1.80
C PRO A 67 3.69 11.07 1.57
N LYS A 68 4.54 12.04 1.22
CA LYS A 68 5.88 11.79 0.66
C LYS A 68 6.76 10.90 1.55
N SER A 69 6.77 11.13 2.86
CA SER A 69 7.53 10.33 3.83
C SER A 69 7.09 8.86 3.86
N ILE A 70 5.78 8.63 3.87
CA ILE A 70 5.17 7.28 3.85
C ILE A 70 5.40 6.62 2.49
N ALA A 71 5.36 7.40 1.40
CA ALA A 71 5.66 6.93 0.05
C ALA A 71 7.06 6.32 -0.01
N ALA A 72 8.06 7.04 0.53
CA ALA A 72 9.45 6.60 0.58
C ALA A 72 9.62 5.33 1.42
N LYS A 73 9.02 5.28 2.62
CA LYS A 73 9.07 4.09 3.49
C LYS A 73 8.47 2.86 2.82
N THR A 74 7.33 3.02 2.16
CA THR A 74 6.62 1.91 1.52
C THR A 74 7.18 1.53 0.13
N ALA A 75 8.08 2.32 -0.44
CA ALA A 75 8.67 2.06 -1.76
C ALA A 75 9.60 0.84 -1.75
N GLY A 76 10.33 0.61 -0.66
CA GLY A 76 11.23 -0.55 -0.55
C GLY A 76 10.52 -1.90 -0.42
N PHE A 77 9.19 -1.93 -0.34
CA PHE A 77 8.40 -3.15 -0.15
C PHE A 77 7.68 -3.61 -1.41
N ARG A 78 7.73 -2.85 -2.50
CA ARG A 78 6.95 -3.12 -3.72
C ARG A 78 7.74 -2.81 -4.97
#